data_AF-A0A9D9LD03-F1
#
_entry.id   AF-A0A9D9LD03-F1
#
_cell.length_a   1.000
_cell.length_b   1.000
_cell.length_c   1.000
_cell.angle_alpha   90.00
_cell.angle_beta   90.00
_cell.angle_gamma   90.00
#
_symmetry.space_group_name_H-M   'P 1'
#
loop_
_entity.id
_entity.type
_entity.pdbx_description
1 polymer ?
#
loop_
_entity_poly.entity_id
_entity_poly.type
_entity_poly.pdbx_seq_one_letter_code
_entity_poly.pdbx_strand_id
1 'polypeptide(L)' 'MSDLRELYQEVILDHYKRPRNFQKLDGANRHAEGHNPLCGDQITVYLHMD' A
#
# COMPACT_ATOMS: atom_id res chain seq x y z
N MET A 1 7.13 12.00 -23.37
CA MET A 1 6.52 10.69 -23.03
C MET A 1 7.43 9.81 -22.17
N SER A 2 8.77 9.97 -22.21
CA SER A 2 9.70 9.26 -21.30
C SER A 2 9.64 9.81 -19.86
N ASP A 3 9.56 11.13 -19.71
CA ASP A 3 9.59 11.84 -18.42
C ASP A 3 8.48 11.36 -17.45
N LEU A 4 7.25 11.18 -17.96
CA LEU A 4 6.15 10.67 -17.13
C LEU A 4 6.40 9.23 -16.64
N ARG A 5 7.05 8.38 -17.46
CA ARG A 5 7.39 7.01 -17.06
C ARG A 5 8.47 7.00 -15.98
N GLU A 6 9.47 7.86 -16.11
CA GLU A 6 10.54 8.04 -15.13
C GLU A 6 9.96 8.50 -13.78
N LEU A 7 9.07 9.50 -13.82
CA LEU A 7 8.35 9.97 -12.63
C LEU A 7 7.55 8.83 -11.95
N TYR A 8 6.78 8.05 -12.72
CA TYR A 8 6.04 6.94 -12.13
C TYR A 8 6.94 5.90 -11.48
N GLN A 9 8.06 5.55 -12.13
CA GLN A 9 9.01 4.58 -11.58
C GLN A 9 9.64 5.09 -10.27
N GLU A 10 10.01 6.36 -10.21
CA GLU A 10 10.54 6.99 -8.99
C GLU A 10 9.52 6.93 -7.85
N VAL A 11 8.25 7.28 -8.12
CA VAL A 11 7.18 7.26 -7.13
C VAL A 11 6.94 5.85 -6.60
N ILE A 12 6.94 4.83 -7.46
CA ILE A 12 6.79 3.43 -7.03
C ILE A 12 7.95 3.02 -6.13
N LEU A 13 9.19 3.35 -6.52
CA LEU A 13 10.39 3.01 -5.75
C LEU A 13 10.43 3.73 -4.39
N ASP A 14 9.95 4.98 -4.32
CA ASP A 14 9.84 5.72 -3.06
C ASP A 14 8.87 5.03 -2.08
N HIS A 15 7.67 4.66 -2.54
CA HIS A 15 6.68 3.98 -1.69
C HIS A 15 7.14 2.60 -1.23
N TYR A 16 7.89 1.88 -2.07
CA TYR A 16 8.49 0.61 -1.66
C TYR A 16 9.56 0.80 -0.57
N LYS A 17 10.44 1.81 -0.71
CA LYS A 17 11.50 2.08 0.27
C LYS A 17 11.01 2.74 1.55
N ARG A 18 9.96 3.55 1.46
CA ARG A 18 9.40 4.38 2.54
C ARG A 18 7.88 4.18 2.58
N PRO A 19 7.42 2.99 2.99
CA PRO A 19 6.00 2.69 3.00
C PRO A 19 5.29 3.58 4.01
N ARG A 20 4.25 4.26 3.54
CA ARG A 20 3.49 5.23 4.33
C ARG A 20 2.35 4.49 5.02
N ASN A 21 2.05 4.85 6.28
CA ASN A 21 1.00 4.23 7.08
C ASN A 21 1.12 2.69 7.19
N PHE A 22 2.35 2.15 7.15
CA PHE A 22 2.61 0.72 7.23
C PHE A 22 2.54 0.22 8.68
N GLN A 23 1.33 0.24 9.22
CA GLN A 23 1.02 -0.13 10.59
C GLN A 23 -0.46 -0.49 10.71
N LYS A 24 -0.83 -1.10 11.84
CA LYS A 24 -2.25 -1.14 12.22
C LYS A 24 -2.71 0.29 12.53
N LEU A 25 -3.91 0.64 12.10
CA LEU A 25 -4.50 1.94 12.41
C LEU A 25 -5.20 1.86 13.76
N ASP A 26 -4.70 2.60 14.75
CA ASP A 26 -5.36 2.70 16.05
C ASP A 26 -6.74 3.35 15.90
N GLY A 27 -7.72 2.77 16.57
CA GLY A 27 -9.11 3.19 16.47
C GLY A 27 -9.83 2.75 15.20
N ALA A 28 -9.19 2.04 14.25
CA ALA A 28 -9.87 1.56 13.05
C ALA A 28 -11.18 0.82 13.37
N ASN A 29 -12.25 1.20 12.68
CA ASN A 29 -13.56 0.60 12.87
C ASN A 29 -13.95 -0.37 11.74
N ARG A 30 -13.11 -0.52 10.71
CA ARG A 30 -13.22 -1.53 9.65
C ARG A 30 -11.83 -2.09 9.34
N HIS A 31 -11.76 -3.36 8.95
CA HIS A 31 -10.54 -3.96 8.41
C HIS A 31 -10.88 -5.02 7.36
N ALA A 32 -9.94 -5.29 6.47
CA ALA A 32 -10.03 -6.36 5.48
C ALA A 32 -8.65 -6.97 5.23
N GLU A 33 -8.63 -8.26 4.94
CA GLU A 33 -7.44 -9.02 4.58
C GLU A 33 -7.54 -9.49 3.12
N GLY A 34 -6.40 -9.48 2.43
CA GLY A 34 -6.27 -9.95 1.06
C GLY A 34 -5.04 -10.82 0.89
N HIS A 35 -5.18 -11.87 0.09
CA HIS A 35 -4.10 -12.81 -0.21
C HIS A 35 -4.08 -13.08 -1.72
N ASN A 36 -2.92 -12.83 -2.34
CA ASN A 36 -2.64 -13.19 -3.73
C ASN A 36 -1.70 -14.42 -3.76
N PRO A 37 -2.23 -15.66 -3.89
CA PRO A 37 -1.43 -16.88 -3.77
C PRO A 37 -0.46 -17.12 -4.93
N LEU A 38 -0.64 -16.45 -6.07
CA LEU A 38 0.25 -16.57 -7.22
C LEU A 38 1.63 -15.95 -6.97
N CYS A 39 1.64 -14.86 -6.19
CA CYS A 39 2.86 -14.11 -5.86
C CYS A 39 3.23 -14.25 -4.37
N GLY A 40 2.32 -14.75 -3.54
CA GLY A 40 2.50 -14.87 -2.10
C GLY A 40 2.22 -13.58 -1.34
N ASP A 41 1.63 -12.56 -1.99
CA ASP A 41 1.37 -11.28 -1.34
C ASP A 41 0.27 -11.40 -0.29
N GLN A 42 0.50 -10.81 0.87
CA GLN A 42 -0.48 -10.71 1.95
C GLN A 42 -0.62 -9.25 2.36
N ILE A 43 -1.86 -8.76 2.42
CA ILE A 43 -2.17 -7.37 2.74
C ILE A 43 -3.28 -7.34 3.78
N THR A 44 -3.13 -6.46 4.77
CA THR A 44 -4.22 -6.09 5.68
C THR A 44 -4.45 -4.58 5.57
N VAL A 45 -5.70 -4.18 5.38
CA VAL A 45 -6.10 -2.77 5.31
C VAL A 45 -6.97 -2.45 6.52
N TYR A 46 -6.64 -1.37 7.20
CA TYR A 46 -7.42 -0.83 8.32
C TYR A 46 -8.01 0.52 7.91
N LEU A 47 -9.27 0.78 8.25
CA LEU A 47 -9.96 2.02 7.94
C LEU A 47 -10.73 2.51 9.17
N HIS A 48 -10.79 3.84 9.33
CA HIS A 48 -11.77 4.50 10.18
C HIS A 48 -12.71 5.28 9.26
N MET A 49 -14.00 4.98 9.32
CA MET A 49 -15.04 5.70 8.57
C MET A 49 -16.10 6.23 9.53
N ASP A 50 -16.63 7.42 9.24
CA ASP A 50 -17.72 8.03 9.99
C ASP A 50 -19.10 7.51 9.52
#